data_AF-A0A953ACE2-F1
#
_entry.id   AF-A0A953ACE2-F1
#
_cell.length_a   1.000
_cell.length_b   1.000
_cell.length_c   1.000
_cell.angle_alpha   90.00
_cell.angle_beta   90.00
_cell.angle_gamma   90.00
#
_symmetry.space_group_name_H-M   'P 1'
#
loop_
_entity.id
_entity.type
_entity.pdbx_description
1 polymer ?
#
loop_
_entity_poly.entity_id
_entity_poly.type
_entity_poly.pdbx_seq_one_letter_code
_entity_poly.pdbx_strand_id
1 'polypeptide(L)' 'MLHNGQERPLIGVLALQGDFEAHLKALSKLGVATRAVKLPEHLTDLDGIIIPGGESTTIGKLMVDYG' A
#
# COMPACT_ATOMS: atom_id res chain seq x y z
N MET A 1 -13.74 11.22 7.87
CA MET A 1 -12.95 12.41 7.48
C MET A 1 -13.16 12.61 6.00
N LEU A 2 -13.67 13.78 5.60
CA LEU A 2 -13.91 14.13 4.21
C LEU A 2 -12.60 14.72 3.67
N HIS A 3 -11.90 14.00 2.79
CA HIS A 3 -10.73 14.57 2.09
C HIS A 3 -11.21 15.72 1.21
N ASN A 4 -10.86 16.93 1.61
CA ASN A 4 -11.06 18.14 0.81
C ASN A 4 -10.27 17.93 -0.49
N GLY A 5 -10.89 18.16 -1.66
CA GLY A 5 -10.39 17.72 -2.98
C GLY A 5 -9.08 18.35 -3.48
N GLN A 6 -8.19 18.80 -2.60
CA GLN A 6 -6.92 19.48 -2.87
C GLN A 6 -5.71 18.83 -2.16
N GLU A 7 -5.91 17.93 -1.19
CA GLU A 7 -4.82 17.18 -0.55
C GLU A 7 -4.61 15.84 -1.28
N ARG A 8 -3.37 15.58 -1.72
CA ARG A 8 -3.04 14.33 -2.38
C ARG A 8 -2.81 13.27 -1.30
N PRO A 9 -3.57 12.15 -1.30
CA PRO A 9 -3.46 11.15 -0.25
C PRO A 9 -2.08 10.50 -0.24
N LEU A 10 -1.59 10.18 0.96
CA LEU A 10 -0.39 9.38 1.15
C LEU A 10 -0.75 7.90 1.12
N ILE A 11 -0.35 7.22 0.05
CA ILE A 11 -0.66 5.81 -0.18
C ILE A 11 0.56 4.94 0.11
N GLY A 12 0.42 4.00 1.05
CA GLY A 12 1.42 2.96 1.25
C GLY A 12 1.33 1.87 0.19
N VAL A 13 2.46 1.34 -0.25
CA VAL A 13 2.52 0.13 -1.07
C VAL A 13 3.34 -0.90 -0.32
N LEU A 14 2.73 -2.04 -0.02
CA LEU A 14 3.41 -3.14 0.67
C LEU A 14 4.55 -3.67 -0.20
N ALA A 15 5.76 -3.67 0.34
CA ALA A 15 7.01 -4.00 -0.36
C ALA A 15 7.70 -5.22 0.28
N LEU A 16 6.92 -6.29 0.51
CA LEU A 16 7.42 -7.57 1.06
C LEU A 16 8.03 -8.46 -0.03
N GLN A 17 7.48 -8.47 -1.25
CA GLN A 17 8.05 -9.15 -2.42
C GLN A 17 7.94 -8.30 -3.70
N GLY A 18 8.70 -8.67 -4.73
CA GLY A 18 9.14 -7.85 -5.87
C GLY A 18 8.11 -7.30 -6.86
N ASP A 19 6.82 -7.19 -6.51
CA ASP A 19 5.76 -6.67 -7.40
C ASP A 19 5.24 -5.26 -7.03
N PHE A 20 5.93 -4.56 -6.12
CA PHE A 20 5.51 -3.23 -5.65
C PHE A 20 5.97 -2.07 -6.56
N GLU A 21 7.04 -2.26 -7.36
CA GLU A 21 7.64 -1.18 -8.16
C GLU A 21 6.71 -0.66 -9.26
N ALA A 22 5.94 -1.54 -9.90
CA ALA A 22 4.96 -1.15 -10.91
C ALA A 22 3.87 -0.24 -10.32
N HIS A 23 3.43 -0.54 -9.09
CA HIS A 23 2.44 0.24 -8.36
C HIS A 23 2.99 1.63 -7.99
N LEU A 24 4.20 1.71 -7.44
CA LEU A 24 4.86 2.98 -7.13
C LEU A 24 5.01 3.86 -8.38
N LYS A 25 5.43 3.28 -9.50
CA LYS A 25 5.58 3.99 -10.77
C LYS A 25 4.25 4.48 -11.34
N ALA A 26 3.18 3.69 -11.22
CA ALA A 26 1.85 4.08 -11.65
C ALA A 26 1.30 5.25 -10.81
N LEU A 27 1.43 5.19 -9.48
CA LEU A 27 0.97 6.23 -8.56
C LEU A 27 1.77 7.52 -8.69
N SER A 28 3.09 7.42 -8.89
CA SER A 28 3.95 8.57 -9.15
C SER A 28 3.53 9.34 -10.41
N LYS A 29 3.13 8.64 -11.48
CA LYS A 29 2.60 9.26 -12.71
C LYS A 29 1.28 10.00 -12.49
N LEU A 30 0.49 9.58 -11.50
CA LEU A 30 -0.75 10.24 -11.09
C LEU A 30 -0.50 11.39 -10.10
N GLY A 31 0.77 11.63 -9.73
CA GLY A 31 1.15 12.67 -8.77
C GLY A 31 0.80 12.33 -7.32
N VAL A 32 0.44 11.09 -7.03
CA VAL A 32 0.07 10.61 -5.69
C VAL A 32 1.32 10.40 -4.85
N ALA A 33 1.30 10.87 -3.59
CA ALA A 33 2.39 10.62 -2.66
C ALA A 33 2.37 9.15 -2.25
N THR A 34 3.53 8.49 -2.32
CA THR A 34 3.62 7.06 -2.01
C THR A 34 4.73 6.73 -1.04
N ARG A 35 4.51 5.68 -0.25
CA ARG A 35 5.50 5.13 0.70
C ARG A 35 5.62 3.63 0.53
N ALA A 36 6.84 3.12 0.42
CA ALA A 36 7.07 1.68 0.49
C ALA A 36 6.93 1.19 1.94
N VAL A 37 6.00 0.28 2.19
CA VAL A 37 5.72 -0.29 3.51
C VAL A 37 6.44 -1.62 3.62
N LYS A 38 7.44 -1.71 4.50
CA LYS A 38 8.20 -2.95 4.77
C LYS A 38 8.04 -3.41 6.22
N LEU A 39 7.71 -2.47 7.10
CA LEU A 39 7.55 -2.65 8.53
C LEU A 39 6.18 -2.08 8.94
N PRO A 40 5.55 -2.61 10.01
CA PRO A 40 4.28 -2.09 10.52
C PRO A 40 4.31 -0.60 10.85
N GLU A 41 5.43 -0.08 11.33
CA GLU A 41 5.63 1.35 11.63
C GLU A 41 5.50 2.27 10.40
N HIS A 42 5.69 1.75 9.17
CA HIS A 42 5.50 2.54 7.95
C HIS A 42 4.02 2.81 7.65
N LEU A 43 3.10 2.11 8.33
CA LEU A 43 1.65 2.28 8.19
C LEU A 43 1.13 3.56 8.83
N THR A 44 1.89 4.16 9.73
CA THR A 44 1.51 5.40 10.42
C THR A 44 1.37 6.54 9.42
N ASP A 45 0.32 7.35 9.60
CA ASP A 45 -0.01 8.51 8.76
C ASP A 45 -0.33 8.21 7.28
N LEU A 46 -0.67 6.95 6.94
CA LEU A 46 -1.17 6.61 5.61
C LEU A 46 -2.68 6.84 5.50
N ASP A 47 -3.11 7.40 4.37
CA ASP A 47 -4.53 7.49 4.00
C ASP A 47 -5.06 6.17 3.44
N GLY A 48 -4.17 5.29 2.98
CA GLY A 48 -4.51 3.97 2.45
C GLY A 48 -3.29 3.10 2.18
N ILE A 49 -3.53 1.81 1.95
CA ILE A 49 -2.50 0.83 1.62
C ILE A 49 -2.88 0.00 0.39
N ILE A 50 -1.90 -0.23 -0.48
CA ILE A 50 -1.96 -1.14 -1.62
C ILE A 50 -1.22 -2.42 -1.26
N ILE A 51 -1.89 -3.55 -1.45
CA ILE A 51 -1.32 -4.88 -1.34
C ILE A 51 -1.13 -5.40 -2.78
N PRO A 52 0.12 -5.52 -3.27
CA PRO A 52 0.38 -5.97 -4.64
C PRO A 52 -0.07 -7.43 -4.87
N GLY A 53 -0.21 -7.81 -6.14
CA GLY A 53 -0.71 -9.12 -6.54
C GLY A 53 0.22 -10.26 -6.12
N GLY A 54 -0.36 -11.44 -5.86
CA GLY A 54 0.37 -12.61 -5.34
C GLY A 54 0.49 -12.66 -3.82
N GLU A 55 0.43 -11.50 -3.14
CA GLU A 55 0.42 -11.42 -1.68
C GLU A 55 -0.97 -11.66 -1.09
N SER A 56 -2.05 -11.37 -1.82
CA SER A 56 -3.43 -11.60 -1.36
C SER A 56 -3.75 -13.08 -1.11
N THR A 57 -3.15 -14.00 -1.88
CA THR A 57 -3.28 -15.45 -1.66
C THR A 57 -2.45 -15.90 -0.45
N THR A 58 -1.28 -15.30 -0.24
CA THR A 58 -0.37 -15.60 0.87
C THR A 58 -0.90 -15.06 2.20
N ILE A 59 -1.28 -13.78 2.24
CA ILE A 59 -1.90 -13.11 3.38
C ILE A 59 -3.29 -13.71 3.64
N GLY A 60 -4.06 -14.03 2.59
CA GLY A 60 -5.34 -14.72 2.74
C GLY A 60 -5.20 -16.10 3.38
N LYS A 61 -4.20 -16.90 2.97
CA LYS A 61 -3.89 -18.17 3.65
C LYS A 61 -3.52 -17.96 5.11
N LEU A 62 -2.66 -16.99 5.43
CA LEU A 62 -2.28 -16.69 6.80
C LEU A 62 -3.46 -16.19 7.65
N MET A 63 -4.37 -15.39 7.08
CA MET A 63 -5.59 -14.96 7.78
C MET A 63 -6.60 -16.10 7.98
N VAL A 64 -6.60 -17.14 7.13
CA VAL A 64 -7.42 -18.35 7.36
C VAL A 64 -6.76 -19.28 8.37
N ASP A 65 -5.43 -19.43 8.31
CA ASP A 65 -4.68 -20.33 9.20
C ASP A 65 -4.53 -19.78 10.62
N TYR A 66 -4.55 -18.45 10.81
CA TYR A 66 -4.35 -17.78 12.10
C TYR A 66 -5.50 -16.83 12.51
N GLY A 67 -6.59 -16.77 11.74
CA GLY A 67 -7.76 -15.93 12.02
C GLY A 67 -8.82 -16.60 12.87
#